data_AF-A0A9E2RKJ5-F1
#
_entry.id   AF-A0A9E2RKJ5-F1
#
_cell.length_a   1.000
_cell.length_b   1.000
_cell.length_c   1.000
_cell.angle_alpha   90.00
_cell.angle_beta   90.00
_cell.angle_gamma   90.00
#
_symmetry.space_group_name_H-M   'P 1'
#
loop_
_entity.id
_entity.type
_entity.pdbx_description
1 polymer ?
#
loop_
_entity_poly.entity_id
_entity_poly.type
_entity_poly.pdbx_seq_one_letter_code
_entity_poly.pdbx_strand_id
1 'polypeptide(L)'
;MRPPVFILLLGFLLVSGCTRESVSVLDPASRDPGQDHWKIASYYSREAAVSRQQVEVLTERAAVYERLFGRESDWVSGTRLLVQFYEEAAREQERLADLHLELGRGRSPGPATQSRDH
;
A
#
# COMPACT_ATOMS: atom_id res chain seq x y z
N MET A 1 -48.02 -30.64 -8.71
CA MET A 1 -46.60 -30.24 -8.83
C MET A 1 -46.01 -31.01 -10.00
N ARG A 2 -45.60 -30.32 -11.07
CA ARG A 2 -45.25 -30.95 -12.36
C ARG A 2 -43.74 -31.29 -12.36
N PRO A 3 -43.33 -32.57 -12.35
CA PRO A 3 -41.93 -32.97 -12.33
C PRO A 3 -41.08 -32.54 -13.54
N PRO A 4 -41.60 -32.33 -14.78
CA PRO A 4 -40.72 -32.00 -15.91
C PRO A 4 -40.10 -30.61 -15.82
N VAL A 5 -40.71 -29.69 -15.06
CA VAL A 5 -40.20 -28.31 -14.91
C VAL A 5 -38.94 -28.28 -14.05
N PHE A 6 -38.90 -29.12 -12.99
CA PHE A 6 -37.72 -29.23 -12.14
C PHE A 6 -36.53 -29.87 -12.86
N ILE A 7 -36.78 -30.85 -13.73
CA ILE A 7 -35.73 -31.49 -14.52
C ILE A 7 -35.15 -30.51 -15.56
N LEU A 8 -36.01 -29.70 -16.20
CA LEU A 8 -35.56 -28.66 -17.14
C LEU A 8 -34.75 -27.55 -16.44
N LEU A 9 -35.18 -27.11 -15.25
CA LEU A 9 -34.46 -26.11 -14.45
C LEU A 9 -33.09 -26.63 -13.97
N LEU A 10 -33.02 -27.89 -13.53
CA LEU A 10 -31.76 -28.51 -13.10
C LEU A 10 -30.79 -28.69 -14.27
N GLY A 11 -31.31 -29.07 -15.44
CA GLY A 11 -30.52 -29.18 -16.67
C GLY A 11 -29.93 -27.83 -17.10
N PHE A 12 -30.72 -26.74 -17.01
CA PHE A 12 -30.25 -25.40 -17.36
C PHE A 12 -29.17 -24.87 -16.40
N LEU A 13 -29.29 -25.17 -15.10
CA LEU A 13 -28.28 -24.83 -14.09
C LEU A 13 -26.96 -25.59 -14.31
N LEU A 14 -27.02 -26.86 -14.71
CA LEU A 14 -25.82 -27.68 -14.97
C LEU A 14 -25.08 -27.23 -16.24
N VAL A 15 -25.79 -26.80 -17.29
CA VAL A 15 -25.17 -26.30 -18.53
C VAL A 15 -24.61 -24.88 -18.35
N SER A 16 -25.24 -24.04 -17.52
CA SER A 16 -24.77 -22.68 -17.23
C SER A 16 -23.57 -22.64 -16.26
N GLY A 17 -23.25 -23.75 -15.58
CA GLY A 17 -22.15 -23.85 -14.62
C GLY A 17 -20.76 -24.10 -15.23
N CYS A 18 -20.65 -24.37 -16.54
CA CYS A 18 -19.40 -24.81 -17.17
C CYS A 18 -18.95 -24.03 -18.40
N THR A 19 -19.44 -22.79 -18.61
CA THR A 19 -18.67 -21.79 -19.37
C THR A 19 -17.95 -20.90 -18.37
N ARG A 20 -17.09 -21.50 -17.55
CA ARG A 20 -16.02 -20.75 -16.91
C ARG A 20 -15.08 -20.40 -18.05
N GLU A 21 -15.33 -19.23 -18.65
CA GLU A 21 -14.33 -18.52 -19.41
C GLU A 21 -13.03 -18.68 -18.63
N SER A 22 -12.08 -19.36 -19.25
CA SER A 22 -10.73 -19.46 -18.72
C SER A 22 -10.19 -18.04 -18.78
N VAL A 23 -10.58 -17.21 -17.81
CA VAL A 23 -9.89 -15.99 -17.47
C VAL A 23 -8.47 -16.44 -17.31
N SER A 24 -7.66 -16.08 -18.30
CA SER A 24 -6.25 -16.35 -18.37
C SER A 24 -5.70 -16.24 -16.96
N VAL A 25 -5.25 -17.39 -16.45
CA VAL A 25 -4.48 -17.47 -15.22
C VAL A 25 -3.46 -16.36 -15.31
N LEU A 26 -3.57 -15.37 -14.42
CA LEU A 26 -2.68 -14.23 -14.28
C LEU A 26 -1.27 -14.65 -14.67
N ASP A 27 -0.82 -14.27 -15.87
CA ASP A 27 0.51 -14.65 -16.35
C ASP A 27 1.52 -13.95 -15.42
N PRO A 28 2.25 -14.68 -14.56
CA PRO A 28 3.19 -14.06 -13.65
C PRO A 28 4.35 -13.38 -14.40
N ALA A 29 4.56 -13.69 -15.68
CA ALA A 29 5.52 -13.01 -16.54
C ALA A 29 5.05 -11.63 -17.02
N SER A 30 3.75 -11.33 -16.96
CA SER A 30 3.18 -10.01 -17.30
C SER A 30 3.29 -8.97 -16.18
N ARG A 31 3.72 -9.38 -14.98
CA ARG A 31 3.83 -8.51 -13.81
C ARG A 31 5.14 -7.73 -13.87
N ASP A 32 5.05 -6.41 -14.03
CA ASP A 32 6.20 -5.49 -13.91
C ASP A 32 6.53 -5.24 -12.43
N PRO A 33 7.63 -5.82 -11.89
CA PRO A 33 8.01 -5.61 -10.50
C PRO A 33 8.40 -4.16 -10.22
N GLY A 34 8.88 -3.42 -11.23
CA GLY A 34 9.21 -2.01 -11.10
C GLY A 34 7.98 -1.18 -10.74
N GLN A 35 6.85 -1.38 -11.44
CA GLN A 35 5.57 -0.73 -11.14
C GLN A 35 5.11 -0.97 -9.70
N ASP A 36 5.35 -2.17 -9.15
CA ASP A 36 5.03 -2.47 -7.75
C ASP A 36 5.89 -1.66 -6.79
N HIS A 37 7.20 -1.58 -7.02
CA HIS A 37 8.11 -0.78 -6.21
C HIS A 37 7.73 0.71 -6.20
N TRP A 38 7.33 1.28 -7.35
CA TRP A 38 6.84 2.67 -7.42
C TRP A 38 5.55 2.89 -6.62
N LYS A 39 4.60 1.93 -6.68
CA LYS A 39 3.36 2.01 -5.89
C LYS A 39 3.64 1.92 -4.39
N ILE A 40 4.55 1.04 -3.97
CA ILE A 40 4.94 0.89 -2.57
C ILE A 40 5.67 2.13 -2.08
N ALA A 41 6.60 2.68 -2.86
CA ALA A 41 7.27 3.94 -2.54
C ALA A 41 6.26 5.07 -2.35
N SER A 42 5.31 5.20 -3.27
CA SER A 42 4.26 6.22 -3.19
C SER A 42 3.37 6.07 -1.96
N TYR A 43 3.12 4.84 -1.50
CA TYR A 43 2.41 4.59 -0.25
C TYR A 43 3.20 5.16 0.94
N TYR A 44 4.45 4.76 1.09
CA TYR A 44 5.27 5.23 2.22
C TYR A 44 5.51 6.73 2.20
N SER A 45 5.67 7.35 1.01
CA SER A 45 5.76 8.82 0.92
C SER A 45 4.50 9.53 1.43
N ARG A 46 3.30 8.97 1.18
CA ARG A 46 2.05 9.54 1.72
C ARG A 46 1.98 9.36 3.23
N GLU A 47 2.34 8.18 3.74
CA GLU A 47 2.36 7.95 5.18
C GLU A 47 3.35 8.88 5.89
N ALA A 48 4.52 9.14 5.29
CA ALA A 48 5.48 10.13 5.81
C ALA A 48 4.87 11.53 5.91
N ALA A 49 4.09 11.95 4.91
CA ALA A 49 3.39 13.23 4.93
C ALA A 49 2.32 13.28 6.03
N VAL A 50 1.55 12.20 6.22
CA VAL A 50 0.57 12.10 7.31
C VAL A 50 1.25 12.21 8.67
N SER A 51 2.38 11.53 8.86
CA SER A 51 3.16 11.61 10.10
C SER A 51 3.67 13.03 10.36
N ARG A 52 4.19 13.73 9.35
CA ARG A 52 4.61 15.14 9.47
C ARG A 52 3.45 16.07 9.85
N GLN A 53 2.27 15.85 9.27
CA GLN A 53 1.08 16.61 9.66
C GLN A 53 0.74 16.40 11.14
N GLN A 54 0.90 15.17 11.67
CA GLN A 54 0.68 14.91 13.09
C GLN A 54 1.71 15.61 13.98
N VAL A 55 2.97 15.69 13.56
CA VAL A 55 4.01 16.46 14.25
C VAL A 55 3.59 17.92 14.41
N GLU A 56 3.11 18.56 13.33
CA GLU A 56 2.64 19.95 13.36
C GLU A 56 1.48 20.12 14.34
N VAL A 57 0.43 19.30 14.21
CA VAL A 57 -0.77 19.35 15.07
C VAL A 57 -0.43 19.14 16.54
N LEU A 58 0.43 18.17 16.85
CA LEU A 58 0.79 17.84 18.23
C LEU A 58 1.74 18.87 18.84
N THR A 59 2.61 19.49 18.03
CA THR A 59 3.48 20.58 18.49
C THR A 59 2.65 21.78 18.94
N GLU A 60 1.66 22.18 18.14
CA GLU A 60 0.72 23.23 18.52
C GLU A 60 -0.05 22.85 19.79
N ARG A 61 -0.50 21.60 19.88
CA ARG A 61 -1.24 21.10 21.05
C ARG A 61 -0.40 21.08 22.32
N ALA A 62 0.88 20.71 22.23
CA ALA A 62 1.80 20.76 23.36
C ALA A 62 1.95 22.20 23.89
N ALA A 63 2.01 23.20 22.99
CA ALA A 63 2.06 24.60 23.39
C ALA A 63 0.75 25.06 24.06
N VAL A 64 -0.41 24.56 23.63
CA VAL A 64 -1.69 24.80 24.30
C VAL A 64 -1.70 24.18 25.70
N TYR A 65 -1.29 22.92 25.83
CA TYR A 65 -1.25 22.23 27.12
C TYR A 65 -0.25 22.85 28.09
N GLU A 66 0.91 23.33 27.61
CA GLU A 66 1.87 24.04 28.45
C GLU A 66 1.27 25.30 29.08
N ARG A 67 0.42 26.04 28.33
CA ARG A 67 -0.28 27.22 28.87
C ARG A 67 -1.38 26.87 29.87
N LEU A 68 -2.06 25.74 29.70
CA LEU A 68 -3.21 25.37 30.54
C LEU A 68 -2.82 24.61 31.81
N PHE A 69 -1.84 23.71 31.68
CA PHE A 69 -1.51 22.73 32.72
C PHE A 69 -0.08 22.89 33.24
N GLY A 70 0.70 23.80 32.66
CA GLY A 70 2.11 23.98 32.97
C GLY A 70 3.01 22.99 32.23
N ARG A 71 4.28 23.38 32.13
CA ARG A 71 5.31 22.67 31.35
C ARG A 71 5.56 21.24 31.80
N GLU A 72 5.53 21.00 33.11
CA GLU A 72 5.86 19.70 33.72
C GLU A 72 4.65 18.76 33.79
N SER A 73 3.51 19.14 33.20
CA SER A 73 2.33 18.28 33.21
C SER A 73 2.52 17.05 32.32
N ASP A 74 1.93 15.93 32.73
CA ASP A 74 1.91 14.68 31.94
C ASP A 74 1.29 14.89 30.55
N TRP A 75 0.36 15.84 30.40
CA TRP A 75 -0.22 16.23 29.12
C TRP A 75 0.84 16.80 28.16
N VAL A 76 1.74 17.66 28.65
CA VAL A 76 2.84 18.22 27.85
C VAL A 76 3.86 17.13 27.54
N SER A 77 4.29 16.37 28.56
CA SER A 77 5.28 15.30 28.40
C SER A 77 4.81 14.22 27.42
N GLY A 78 3.58 13.74 27.57
CA GLY A 78 2.98 12.74 26.67
C GLY A 78 2.82 13.26 25.25
N THR A 79 2.41 14.53 25.07
CA THR A 79 2.28 15.11 23.72
C THR A 79 3.64 15.28 23.04
N ARG A 80 4.69 15.67 23.78
CA ARG A 80 6.06 15.76 23.24
C ARG A 80 6.60 14.39 22.82
N LEU A 81 6.29 13.33 23.57
CA LEU A 81 6.65 11.97 23.16
C LEU A 81 5.93 11.56 21.86
N LEU A 82 4.66 11.93 21.68
CA LEU A 82 3.95 11.69 20.43
C LEU A 82 4.55 12.48 19.26
N VAL A 83 4.98 13.72 19.47
CA VAL A 83 5.72 14.50 18.46
C VAL A 83 6.96 13.72 18.01
N GLN A 84 7.80 13.28 18.94
CA GLN A 84 9.02 12.51 18.64
C GLN A 84 8.70 11.21 17.90
N PHE A 85 7.65 10.50 18.32
CA PHE A 85 7.20 9.28 17.66
C PHE A 85 6.85 9.52 16.19
N TYR A 86 6.05 10.57 15.89
CA TYR A 86 5.68 10.85 14.50
C TYR A 86 6.83 11.43 13.68
N GLU A 87 7.79 12.13 14.28
CA GLU A 87 9.03 12.53 13.61
C GLU A 87 9.88 11.33 13.20
N GLU A 88 9.99 10.33 14.07
CA GLU A 88 10.68 9.06 13.77
C GLU A 88 9.92 8.26 12.71
N ALA A 89 8.59 8.16 12.83
CA ALA A 89 7.75 7.47 11.87
C ALA A 89 7.87 8.09 10.46
N ALA A 90 7.84 9.43 10.36
CA ALA A 90 8.01 10.13 9.09
C ALA A 90 9.36 9.82 8.44
N ARG A 91 10.45 9.85 9.23
CA ARG A 91 11.80 9.54 8.75
C ARG A 91 11.93 8.10 8.27
N GLU A 92 11.37 7.15 9.01
CA GLU A 92 11.41 5.74 8.62
C GLU A 92 10.58 5.47 7.36
N GLN A 93 9.40 6.08 7.25
CA GLN A 93 8.55 5.97 6.06
C GLN A 93 9.26 6.57 4.83
N GLU A 94 9.94 7.72 4.97
CA GLU A 94 10.73 8.30 3.88
C GLU A 94 11.89 7.39 3.46
N ARG A 95 12.63 6.83 4.44
CA ARG A 95 13.69 5.85 4.18
C ARG A 95 13.18 4.62 3.41
N LEU A 96 12.00 4.11 3.77
CA LEU A 96 11.37 2.99 3.07
C LEU A 96 10.91 3.38 1.66
N ALA A 97 10.37 4.59 1.49
CA ALA A 97 10.01 5.09 0.17
C ALA A 97 11.24 5.13 -0.75
N ASP A 98 12.34 5.72 -0.27
CA ASP A 98 13.60 5.82 -1.02
C ASP A 98 14.15 4.45 -1.40
N LEU A 99 14.15 3.49 -0.48
CA LEU A 99 14.55 2.11 -0.76
C LEU A 99 13.74 1.50 -1.92
N HIS A 100 12.42 1.69 -1.91
CA HIS A 100 11.57 1.18 -2.98
C HIS A 100 11.77 1.94 -4.31
N LEU A 101 12.07 3.24 -4.29
CA LEU A 101 12.44 3.99 -5.49
C LEU A 101 13.74 3.45 -6.11
N GLU A 102 14.75 3.14 -5.30
CA GLU A 102 16.01 2.55 -5.75
C GLU A 102 15.79 1.17 -6.40
N LEU A 103 15.00 0.31 -5.76
CA LEU A 103 14.66 -1.02 -6.30
C LEU A 103 13.87 -0.93 -7.61
N GLY A 104 12.96 0.05 -7.73
CA GLY A 104 12.21 0.31 -8.96
C GLY A 104 13.07 0.83 -10.11
N ARG A 105 14.18 1.52 -9.82
CA ARG A 105 15.13 2.05 -10.81
C ARG A 105 16.19 1.02 -11.24
N GLY A 106 16.64 0.17 -10.32
CA GLY A 106 17.71 -0.82 -10.55
C GLY A 106 17.36 -1.95 -11.52
N ARG A 107 16.12 -2.02 -12.02
CA ARG A 107 15.64 -3.09 -12.91
C ARG A 107 15.00 -2.57 -14.20
N SER A 108 15.60 -1.55 -14.83
CA SER A 108 15.37 -1.36 -16.27
C SER A 108 15.77 -2.65 -16.99
N PRO A 109 14.92 -3.23 -17.86
CA PRO A 109 15.32 -4.38 -18.65
C PRO A 109 16.48 -3.93 -19.55
N GLY A 110 17.67 -4.44 -19.28
CA GLY A 110 18.79 -4.31 -20.20
C GLY A 110 18.37 -4.80 -21.59
N PRO A 111 18.91 -4.21 -22.68
CA PRO A 111 18.51 -4.60 -24.02
C PRO A 111 18.66 -6.11 -24.17
N ALA A 112 17.58 -6.77 -24.59
CA ALA A 112 17.56 -8.16 -24.98
C ALA A 112 18.62 -8.36 -26.07
N THR A 113 19.83 -8.74 -25.67
CA THR A 113 20.94 -8.90 -26.58
C THR A 113 20.90 -10.34 -27.10
N GLN A 114 20.15 -10.47 -28.20
CA GLN A 114 20.57 -11.14 -29.42
C GLN A 114 20.91 -12.63 -29.32
N SER A 115 19.90 -13.44 -29.67
CA SER A 115 20.11 -14.73 -30.31
C SER A 115 21.12 -14.57 -31.45
N ARG A 116 22.24 -15.27 -31.35
CA ARG A 116 23.27 -15.32 -32.39
C ARG A 116 23.33 -16.74 -32.90
N ASP A 117 22.41 -17.05 -33.80
CA ASP A 117 22.56 -18.16 -34.74
C ASP A 117 23.66 -17.81 -35.73
N HIS A 118 24.73 -18.60 -35.77
CA HIS A 118 25.54 -18.91 -36.96
C HIS A 118 26.40 -20.14 -36.69
#